data_AF-A0A514WTP2-F1
#
_entry.id   AF-A0A514WTP2-F1
#
_cell.length_a   1.000
_cell.length_b   1.000
_cell.length_c   1.000
_cell.angle_alpha   90.00
_cell.angle_beta   90.00
_cell.angle_gamma   90.00
#
_symmetry.space_group_name_H-M   'P 1'
#
loop_
_entity.id
_entity.type
_entity.pdbx_description
1 polymer ?
#
loop_
_entity_poly.entity_id
_entity_poly.type
_entity_poly.pdbx_seq_one_letter_code
_entity_poly.pdbx_strand_id
1 'polypeptide(L)'
;MEVAASAQSVPLIPASATSCLAQRQASTGTTPTSDVSASYFRVAKLTFTKKNKANDMYIDLVRITVDIPGISSQYVCTVGGDALAALNATWYGSNTSGHQAYIPAGTESMTTDCALYCGGIDTTQLFSATATMEIRGYEQAPGSDEQNPVRTTTYFTVIND
;
A
#
# COMPACT_ATOMS: atom_id res chain seq x y z
N MET A 1 -7.81 11.01 8.31
CA MET A 1 -8.01 9.77 7.52
C MET A 1 -8.30 8.58 8.41
N GLU A 2 -9.04 7.60 7.89
CA GLU A 2 -9.14 6.23 8.38
C GLU A 2 -8.83 5.28 7.21
N VAL A 3 -8.25 4.11 7.50
CA VAL A 3 -7.92 3.12 6.47
C VAL A 3 -8.45 1.75 6.87
N ALA A 4 -9.20 1.14 5.96
CA ALA A 4 -9.66 -0.23 6.09
C ALA A 4 -8.93 -1.11 5.06
N ALA A 5 -8.39 -2.23 5.55
CA ALA A 5 -7.96 -3.35 4.72
C ALA A 5 -9.00 -4.47 4.85
N SER A 6 -9.36 -5.14 3.75
CA SER A 6 -10.46 -6.10 3.76
C SER A 6 -10.13 -7.48 4.37
N ALA A 7 -8.86 -7.75 4.68
CA ALA A 7 -8.43 -9.03 5.26
C ALA A 7 -7.66 -8.79 6.56
N GLN A 8 -8.11 -9.42 7.65
CA GLN A 8 -7.45 -9.36 8.97
C GLN A 8 -6.30 -10.36 9.09
N SER A 9 -6.25 -11.39 8.23
CA SER A 9 -5.17 -12.38 8.17
C SER A 9 -4.76 -12.63 6.72
N VAL A 10 -3.46 -12.65 6.44
CA VAL A 10 -2.89 -12.89 5.10
C VAL A 10 -1.82 -13.98 5.15
N PRO A 11 -1.89 -15.00 4.28
CA PRO A 11 -0.86 -16.04 4.24
C PRO A 11 0.40 -15.58 3.49
N LEU A 12 1.54 -16.16 3.84
CA LEU A 12 2.73 -16.17 3.00
C LEU A 12 2.53 -17.13 1.83
N ILE A 13 2.92 -16.67 0.66
CA ILE A 13 2.81 -17.42 -0.59
C ILE A 13 4.26 -17.70 -1.06
N PRO A 14 4.67 -18.99 -1.18
CA PRO A 14 6.06 -19.37 -1.44
C PRO A 14 6.50 -19.17 -2.90
N ALA A 15 5.70 -18.48 -3.72
CA ALA A 15 5.99 -18.17 -5.12
C ALA A 15 6.32 -16.69 -5.28
N SER A 16 6.93 -16.29 -6.40
CA SER A 16 7.08 -14.88 -6.75
C SER A 16 5.75 -14.30 -7.28
N ALA A 17 5.64 -12.97 -7.32
CA ALA A 17 4.46 -12.30 -7.86
C ALA A 17 4.82 -11.12 -8.79
N THR A 18 3.81 -10.66 -9.52
CA THR A 18 3.88 -9.45 -10.34
C THR A 18 3.02 -8.38 -9.66
N SER A 19 3.64 -7.26 -9.29
CA SER A 19 2.96 -6.11 -8.71
C SER A 19 2.11 -5.38 -9.74
N CYS A 20 1.20 -4.53 -9.27
CA CYS A 20 0.45 -3.67 -10.17
C CYS A 20 1.31 -2.63 -10.89
N LEU A 21 2.49 -2.28 -10.36
CA LEU A 21 3.44 -1.41 -11.05
C LEU A 21 3.99 -2.12 -12.28
N ALA A 22 4.50 -3.34 -12.11
CA ALA A 22 4.99 -4.15 -13.22
C ALA A 22 3.89 -4.42 -14.28
N GLN A 23 2.65 -4.65 -13.84
CA GLN A 23 1.51 -4.79 -14.76
C GLN A 23 1.23 -3.50 -15.55
N ARG A 24 1.28 -2.33 -14.91
CA ARG A 24 1.04 -1.04 -15.58
C ARG A 24 2.17 -0.62 -16.51
N GLN A 25 3.41 -0.99 -16.18
CA GLN A 25 4.58 -0.66 -16.99
C GLN A 25 4.76 -1.60 -18.18
N ALA A 26 4.10 -2.75 -18.19
CA ALA A 26 4.15 -3.67 -19.32
C ALA A 26 3.48 -3.06 -20.56
N SER A 27 4.21 -3.05 -21.67
CA SER A 27 3.66 -2.65 -22.97
C SER A 27 2.53 -3.58 -23.40
N THR A 28 1.56 -3.04 -24.13
CA THR A 28 0.46 -3.82 -24.72
C THR A 28 1.00 -5.03 -25.48
N GLY A 29 0.50 -6.22 -25.15
CA GLY A 29 0.93 -7.48 -25.79
C GLY A 29 2.19 -8.11 -25.19
N THR A 30 2.75 -7.55 -24.11
CA THR A 30 3.86 -8.16 -23.37
C THR A 30 3.37 -8.74 -22.04
N THR A 31 3.95 -9.88 -21.64
CA THR A 31 3.71 -10.45 -20.31
C THR A 31 4.57 -9.70 -19.29
N PRO A 32 3.98 -9.08 -18.26
CA PRO A 32 4.74 -8.44 -17.19
C PRO A 32 5.69 -9.42 -16.50
N THR A 33 6.90 -8.96 -16.17
CA THR A 33 7.86 -9.75 -15.38
C THR A 33 7.51 -9.70 -13.91
N SER A 34 7.81 -10.79 -13.19
CA SER A 34 7.70 -10.82 -11.73
C SER A 34 8.73 -9.88 -11.09
N ASP A 35 8.26 -8.94 -10.28
CA ASP A 35 9.07 -7.93 -9.55
C ASP A 35 8.93 -8.07 -8.03
N VAL A 36 8.08 -8.99 -7.56
CA VAL A 36 7.93 -9.33 -6.13
C VAL A 36 8.61 -10.66 -5.87
N SER A 37 9.63 -10.64 -5.00
CA SER A 37 10.35 -11.84 -4.57
C SER A 37 9.42 -12.88 -3.94
N ALA A 38 9.84 -14.15 -3.97
CA ALA A 38 9.12 -15.25 -3.35
C ALA A 38 8.88 -15.04 -1.84
N SER A 39 7.98 -15.84 -1.27
CA SER A 39 7.55 -15.69 0.12
C SER A 39 6.97 -14.29 0.35
N TYR A 40 5.89 -14.00 -0.38
CA TYR A 40 5.18 -12.72 -0.26
C TYR A 40 3.84 -12.88 0.46
N PHE A 41 3.38 -11.81 1.11
CA PHE A 41 1.97 -11.68 1.47
C PHE A 41 1.31 -10.58 0.62
N ARG A 42 0.01 -10.75 0.40
CA ARG A 42 -0.82 -9.81 -0.35
C ARG A 42 -1.77 -9.11 0.61
N VAL A 43 -1.60 -7.81 0.81
CA VAL A 43 -2.62 -7.00 1.47
C VAL A 43 -3.65 -6.64 0.42
N ALA A 44 -4.91 -6.96 0.70
CA ALA A 44 -6.02 -6.66 -0.20
C ALA A 44 -6.15 -5.14 -0.45
N LYS A 45 -7.09 -4.77 -1.32
CA LYS A 45 -7.33 -3.38 -1.69
C LYS A 45 -7.54 -2.52 -0.44
N LEU A 46 -6.90 -1.36 -0.41
CA LEU A 46 -7.01 -0.41 0.70
C LEU A 46 -8.10 0.58 0.40
N THR A 47 -8.98 0.80 1.38
CA THR A 47 -9.96 1.88 1.34
C THR A 47 -9.51 3.00 2.26
N PHE A 48 -9.27 4.17 1.69
CA PHE A 48 -8.96 5.40 2.40
C PHE A 48 -10.25 6.20 2.60
N THR A 49 -10.57 6.55 3.84
CA THR A 49 -11.73 7.37 4.18
C THR A 49 -11.28 8.70 4.76
N LYS A 50 -11.77 9.80 4.18
CA LYS A 50 -11.42 11.17 4.58
C LYS A 50 -12.25 11.59 5.80
N LYS A 51 -11.57 12.16 6.80
CA LYS A 51 -12.24 12.76 7.96
C LYS A 51 -12.76 14.15 7.61
N ASN A 52 -11.97 14.93 6.86
CA ASN A 52 -12.39 16.21 6.30
C ASN A 52 -12.58 16.08 4.78
N LYS A 53 -13.84 16.11 4.33
CA LYS A 53 -14.18 16.01 2.90
C LYS A 53 -13.92 17.32 2.14
N ALA A 54 -13.71 18.44 2.82
CA ALA A 54 -13.49 19.74 2.18
C ALA A 54 -12.06 19.94 1.67
N ASN A 55 -11.09 19.19 2.21
CA ASN A 55 -9.69 19.26 1.82
C ASN A 55 -9.38 18.21 0.76
N ASP A 56 -8.37 18.45 -0.08
CA ASP A 56 -7.69 17.42 -0.85
C ASP A 56 -6.84 16.54 0.07
N MET A 57 -6.59 15.30 -0.34
CA MET A 57 -5.76 14.36 0.41
C MET A 57 -4.71 13.73 -0.50
N TYR A 58 -3.47 13.74 -0.02
CA TYR A 58 -2.31 13.16 -0.67
C TYR A 58 -1.75 12.06 0.22
N ILE A 59 -1.40 10.91 -0.35
CA ILE A 59 -0.82 9.77 0.35
C ILE A 59 0.55 9.52 -0.25
N ASP A 60 1.59 9.53 0.58
CA ASP A 60 2.99 9.45 0.14
C ASP A 60 3.54 8.04 0.31
N LEU A 61 3.09 7.35 1.36
CA LEU A 61 3.72 6.13 1.83
C LEU A 61 2.73 5.20 2.53
N VAL A 62 2.86 3.92 2.22
CA VAL A 62 2.38 2.81 3.05
C VAL A 62 3.61 2.02 3.50
N ARG A 63 3.84 1.94 4.81
CA ARG A 63 4.90 1.13 5.42
C ARG A 63 4.27 0.01 6.22
N ILE A 64 4.62 -1.22 5.89
CA ILE A 64 4.20 -2.41 6.60
C ILE A 64 5.41 -2.97 7.33
N THR A 65 5.19 -3.27 8.59
CA THR A 65 6.22 -3.67 9.53
C THR A 65 5.76 -4.95 10.21
N VAL A 66 6.57 -6.01 10.18
CA VAL A 66 6.21 -7.33 10.72
C VAL A 66 7.32 -7.85 11.63
N ASP A 67 6.96 -8.22 12.85
CA ASP A 67 7.85 -8.87 13.80
C ASP A 67 7.78 -10.39 13.63
N ILE A 68 8.65 -10.93 12.79
CA ILE A 68 8.64 -12.36 12.44
C ILE A 68 9.48 -13.14 13.46
N PRO A 69 8.90 -14.15 14.15
CA PRO A 69 9.65 -15.02 15.05
C PRO A 69 10.85 -15.67 14.35
N GLY A 70 12.01 -15.64 15.00
CA GLY A 70 13.25 -16.22 14.45
C GLY A 70 14.03 -15.30 13.52
N ILE A 71 13.49 -14.14 13.12
CA ILE A 71 14.24 -13.10 12.39
C ILE A 71 14.65 -12.00 13.39
N SER A 72 15.94 -11.70 13.47
CA SER A 72 16.49 -10.74 14.43
C SER A 72 16.14 -9.27 14.11
N SER A 73 15.91 -8.97 12.83
CA SER A 73 15.46 -7.66 12.36
C SER A 73 13.99 -7.71 11.96
N GLN A 74 13.26 -6.67 12.34
CA GLN A 74 11.89 -6.46 11.89
C GLN A 74 11.83 -6.40 10.35
N TYR A 75 10.90 -7.15 9.76
CA TYR A 75 10.67 -7.08 8.32
C TYR A 75 9.93 -5.78 7.99
N VAL A 76 10.43 -5.02 7.01
CA VAL A 76 9.83 -3.76 6.59
C VAL A 76 9.59 -3.79 5.08
N CYS A 77 8.31 -3.69 4.70
CA CYS A 77 7.87 -3.50 3.34
C CYS A 77 7.39 -2.06 3.18
N THR A 78 7.93 -1.33 2.21
CA THR A 78 7.55 0.07 1.97
C THR A 78 7.03 0.22 0.54
N VAL A 79 5.82 0.76 0.42
CA VAL A 79 5.18 1.09 -0.84
C VAL A 79 4.95 2.59 -0.88
N GLY A 80 5.69 3.27 -1.75
CA GLY A 80 5.59 4.70 -1.98
C GLY A 80 5.90 4.99 -3.44
N GLY A 81 5.72 6.24 -3.84
CA GLY A 81 6.05 6.64 -5.19
C GLY A 81 5.24 5.94 -6.28
N ASP A 82 5.93 5.52 -7.34
CA ASP A 82 5.26 4.90 -8.49
C ASP A 82 4.57 3.58 -8.13
N ALA A 83 5.06 2.88 -7.11
CA ALA A 83 4.43 1.65 -6.64
C ALA A 83 3.07 1.94 -5.98
N LEU A 84 2.97 3.04 -5.22
CA LEU A 84 1.69 3.54 -4.70
C LEU A 84 0.83 4.06 -5.86
N ALA A 85 1.48 4.74 -6.82
CA ALA A 85 0.87 5.23 -8.05
C ALA A 85 0.16 4.13 -8.84
N ALA A 86 0.78 2.97 -8.91
CA ALA A 86 0.28 1.86 -9.66
C ALA A 86 -0.97 1.21 -9.05
N LEU A 87 -1.32 1.50 -7.81
CA LEU A 87 -2.43 0.83 -7.13
C LEU A 87 -3.80 1.31 -7.55
N ASN A 88 -3.90 2.43 -8.26
CA ASN A 88 -5.17 2.92 -8.80
C ASN A 88 -4.96 3.53 -10.19
N ALA A 89 -5.88 3.32 -11.12
CA ALA A 89 -5.82 3.83 -12.49
C ALA A 89 -6.33 5.27 -12.63
N THR A 90 -7.15 5.74 -11.68
CA THR A 90 -7.94 6.98 -11.79
C THR A 90 -7.47 8.12 -10.90
N TRP A 91 -6.67 7.85 -9.87
CA TRP A 91 -6.22 8.85 -8.87
C TRP A 91 -5.01 9.67 -9.31
N TYR A 92 -4.36 9.26 -10.39
CA TYR A 92 -3.11 9.83 -10.85
C TYR A 92 -3.38 10.68 -12.09
N GLY A 93 -4.20 11.72 -11.89
CA GLY A 93 -4.37 12.77 -12.88
C GLY A 93 -3.06 13.50 -13.09
N SER A 94 -2.84 13.98 -14.31
CA SER A 94 -1.68 14.74 -14.82
C SER A 94 -1.19 15.94 -13.97
N ASN A 95 -1.85 16.23 -12.85
CA ASN A 95 -1.60 17.37 -11.97
C ASN A 95 -0.90 16.97 -10.66
N THR A 96 -0.65 15.69 -10.39
CA THR A 96 0.23 15.29 -9.28
C THR A 96 1.65 15.09 -9.79
N SER A 97 2.53 16.04 -9.48
CA SER A 97 3.95 15.91 -9.73
C SER A 97 4.54 14.83 -8.83
N GLY A 98 4.66 13.61 -9.38
CA GLY A 98 5.46 12.51 -8.83
C GLY A 98 4.93 11.91 -7.53
N HIS A 99 4.68 10.60 -7.55
CA HIS A 99 4.89 9.74 -6.37
C HIS A 99 3.83 9.75 -5.24
N GLN A 100 2.66 10.37 -5.41
CA GLN A 100 1.64 10.47 -4.35
C GLN A 100 0.24 10.09 -4.85
N ALA A 101 -0.52 9.34 -4.03
CA ALA A 101 -1.93 9.07 -4.30
C ALA A 101 -2.78 10.29 -3.96
N TYR A 102 -3.69 10.69 -4.85
CA TYR A 102 -4.53 11.87 -4.66
C TYR A 102 -6.02 11.52 -4.56
N ILE A 103 -6.67 12.05 -3.53
CA ILE A 103 -8.12 11.93 -3.31
C ILE A 103 -8.71 13.35 -3.23
N PRO A 104 -9.45 13.79 -4.24
CA PRO A 104 -9.93 15.17 -4.33
C PRO A 104 -10.93 15.52 -3.21
N ALA A 105 -11.04 16.81 -2.91
CA ALA A 105 -12.12 17.36 -2.11
C ALA A 105 -13.51 16.92 -2.66
N GLY A 106 -14.47 16.75 -1.76
CA GLY A 106 -15.81 16.22 -2.06
C GLY A 106 -15.88 14.69 -2.12
N THR A 107 -14.77 13.97 -2.28
CA THR A 107 -14.72 12.51 -2.18
C THR A 107 -14.65 12.07 -0.72
N GLU A 108 -15.54 11.16 -0.33
CA GLU A 108 -15.59 10.60 1.04
C GLU A 108 -14.61 9.46 1.26
N SER A 109 -14.61 8.50 0.34
CA SER A 109 -13.79 7.31 0.44
C SER A 109 -13.32 6.84 -0.93
N MET A 110 -12.18 6.14 -0.93
CA MET A 110 -11.57 5.65 -2.15
C MET A 110 -10.82 4.35 -1.93
N THR A 111 -11.09 3.36 -2.78
CA THR A 111 -10.48 2.04 -2.72
C THR A 111 -9.47 1.83 -3.84
N THR A 112 -8.28 1.31 -3.54
CA THR A 112 -7.29 0.97 -4.56
C THR A 112 -7.84 -0.06 -5.54
N ASP A 113 -7.44 0.01 -6.81
CA ASP A 113 -7.83 -0.98 -7.83
C ASP A 113 -7.05 -2.29 -7.68
N CYS A 114 -5.95 -2.22 -6.94
CA CYS A 114 -4.93 -3.23 -6.83
C CYS A 114 -4.58 -3.56 -5.38
N ALA A 115 -4.05 -4.76 -5.19
CA ALA A 115 -3.50 -5.20 -3.93
C ALA A 115 -2.05 -4.73 -3.76
N LEU A 116 -1.63 -4.62 -2.50
CA LEU A 116 -0.23 -4.43 -2.14
C LEU A 116 0.44 -5.79 -2.00
N TYR A 117 1.70 -5.87 -2.42
CA TYR A 117 2.50 -7.08 -2.36
C TYR A 117 3.80 -6.78 -1.60
N CYS A 118 4.12 -7.62 -0.63
CA CYS A 118 5.33 -7.52 0.18
C CYS A 118 6.03 -8.87 0.17
N GLY A 119 7.13 -8.99 -0.57
CA GLY A 119 7.88 -10.23 -0.78
C GLY A 119 9.24 -10.27 -0.12
N GLY A 120 9.94 -11.39 -0.27
CA GLY A 120 11.30 -11.56 0.23
C GLY A 120 11.37 -11.83 1.73
N ILE A 121 10.33 -12.43 2.30
CA ILE A 121 10.37 -12.91 3.68
C ILE A 121 11.14 -14.23 3.71
N ASP A 122 12.36 -14.18 4.22
CA ASP A 122 13.22 -15.35 4.37
C ASP A 122 12.94 -16.06 5.69
N THR A 123 11.93 -16.93 5.69
CA THR A 123 11.67 -17.85 6.80
C THR A 123 11.05 -19.14 6.31
N THR A 124 11.48 -20.25 6.90
CA THR A 124 10.92 -21.59 6.69
C THR A 124 10.12 -22.06 7.91
N GLN A 125 10.01 -21.24 8.95
CA GLN A 125 9.33 -21.60 10.20
C GLN A 125 7.85 -21.22 10.12
N LEU A 126 7.00 -22.04 10.72
CA LEU A 126 5.60 -21.70 10.90
C LEU A 126 5.48 -20.54 11.89
N PHE A 127 4.67 -19.53 11.56
CA PHE A 127 4.47 -18.39 12.44
C PHE A 127 3.12 -17.72 12.21
N SER A 128 2.70 -16.97 13.21
CA SER A 128 1.63 -15.98 13.13
C SER A 128 2.13 -14.70 13.77
N ALA A 129 2.21 -13.62 13.00
CA ALA A 129 2.80 -12.35 13.43
C ALA A 129 1.86 -11.19 13.11
N THR A 130 1.74 -10.24 14.04
CA THR A 130 1.00 -9.00 13.79
C THR A 130 1.85 -8.06 12.94
N ALA A 131 1.33 -7.72 11.77
CA ALA A 131 1.83 -6.65 10.93
C ALA A 131 1.21 -5.32 11.35
N THR A 132 2.05 -4.29 11.44
CA THR A 132 1.65 -2.90 11.59
C THR A 132 1.74 -2.21 10.25
N MET A 133 0.63 -1.68 9.73
CA MET A 133 0.59 -0.87 8.52
C MET A 133 0.40 0.60 8.88
N GLU A 134 1.44 1.38 8.63
CA GLU A 134 1.44 2.83 8.76
C GLU A 134 1.23 3.48 7.40
N ILE A 135 0.26 4.36 7.31
CA ILE A 135 0.00 5.19 6.14
C ILE A 135 0.31 6.64 6.48
N ARG A 136 1.09 7.30 5.61
CA ARG A 136 1.47 8.71 5.73
C ARG A 136 1.03 9.49 4.51
N GLY A 137 0.68 10.74 4.76
CA GLY A 137 0.28 11.70 3.74
C GLY A 137 0.00 13.06 4.37
N TYR A 138 -0.78 13.87 3.67
CA TYR A 138 -1.26 15.16 4.17
C TYR A 138 -2.61 15.54 3.54
N GLU A 139 -3.31 16.45 4.21
CA GLU A 139 -4.49 17.13 3.70
C GLU A 139 -4.14 18.59 3.37
N GLN A 140 -4.75 19.12 2.33
CA GLN A 140 -4.51 20.49 1.83
C GLN A 140 -5.85 21.10 1.43
N ALA A 141 -6.14 22.33 1.85
CA ALA A 141 -7.35 23.02 1.38
C ALA A 141 -7.20 23.34 -0.13
N PRO A 142 -8.27 23.25 -0.93
CA PRO A 142 -8.18 23.52 -2.37
C PRO A 142 -7.59 24.90 -2.65
N GLY A 143 -6.48 24.95 -3.39
CA GLY A 143 -5.78 26.20 -3.74
C GLY A 143 -4.95 26.84 -2.63
N SER A 144 -4.78 26.18 -1.48
CA SER A 144 -3.82 26.58 -0.44
C SER A 144 -2.51 25.83 -0.62
N ASP A 145 -1.37 26.39 -0.21
CA ASP A 145 -0.09 25.65 -0.13
C ASP A 145 0.13 25.00 1.25
N GLU A 146 -0.79 25.21 2.20
CA GLU A 146 -0.67 24.68 3.55
C GLU A 146 -0.96 23.18 3.60
N GLN A 147 0.06 22.40 3.97
CA GLN A 147 -0.03 20.95 4.11
C GLN A 147 -0.19 20.57 5.58
N ASN A 148 -1.27 19.84 5.88
CA ASN A 148 -1.56 19.31 7.20
C ASN A 148 -1.24 17.81 7.23
N PRO A 149 -0.19 17.37 7.93
CA PRO A 149 0.20 15.96 7.94
C PRO A 149 -0.91 15.05 8.47
N VAL A 150 -1.10 13.91 7.81
CA VAL A 150 -2.02 12.87 8.23
C VAL A 150 -1.28 11.54 8.34
N ARG A 151 -1.46 10.88 9.48
CA ARG A 151 -0.94 9.55 9.74
C ARG A 151 -2.04 8.67 10.29
N THR A 152 -2.09 7.42 9.84
CA THR A 152 -2.94 6.41 10.45
C THR A 152 -2.21 5.08 10.49
N THR A 153 -2.58 4.27 11.46
CA THR A 153 -2.01 2.93 11.66
C THR A 153 -3.16 1.93 11.70
N THR A 154 -2.97 0.78 11.07
CA THR A 154 -3.87 -0.36 11.19
C THR A 154 -3.04 -1.64 11.31
N TYR A 155 -3.70 -2.73 11.67
CA TYR A 155 -3.05 -4.00 11.99
C TYR A 155 -3.73 -5.14 11.27
N PHE A 156 -2.94 -6.14 10.90
CA PHE A 156 -3.41 -7.41 10.37
C PHE A 156 -2.40 -8.49 10.74
N THR A 157 -2.74 -9.76 10.53
CA THR A 157 -1.88 -10.90 10.86
C THR A 157 -1.27 -11.46 9.58
N VAL A 158 0.03 -11.71 9.58
CA VAL A 158 0.74 -12.49 8.55
C VAL A 158 0.96 -13.88 9.09
N ILE A 159 0.63 -14.90 8.30
CA ILE A 159 0.67 -16.31 8.70
C ILE A 159 1.54 -17.10 7.72
N ASN A 160 2.38 -17.99 8.24
CA ASN A 160 3.07 -19.03 7.48
C ASN A 160 2.67 -20.39 8.04
N ASP A 161 1.91 -21.16 7.25
CA ASP A 161 1.30 -22.45 7.60
C ASP A 161 1.91 -23.61 6.80
#